data_AF-A0A3B9PJ41-F1
#
_entry.id   AF-A0A3B9PJ41-F1
#
_cell.length_a   1.000
_cell.length_b   1.000
_cell.length_c   1.000
_cell.angle_alpha   90.00
_cell.angle_beta   90.00
_cell.angle_gamma   90.00
#
_symmetry.space_group_name_H-M   'P 1'
#
loop_
_entity.id
_entity.type
_entity.pdbx_description
1 polymer ?
#
loop_
_entity_poly.entity_id
_entity_poly.type
_entity_poly.pdbx_seq_one_letter_code
_entity_poly.pdbx_strand_id
1 'polypeptide(L)' 'MSIIENRKAFHDYFIEEKHEAGMVLEGWEVKAIRAGRAN' A
#
# COMPACT_ATOMS: atom_id res chain seq x y z
N MET A 1 -6.71 -1.30 9.87
CA MET A 1 -6.43 0.09 9.45
C MET A 1 -5.49 -0.01 8.26
N SER A 2 -6.01 0.10 7.03
CA SER A 2 -5.17 0.15 5.84
C SER A 2 -4.49 1.51 5.77
N ILE A 3 -3.17 1.56 5.63
CA ILE A 3 -2.42 2.83 5.61
C ILE A 3 -2.49 3.45 4.21
N ILE A 4 -2.53 2.62 3.16
CA ILE A 4 -2.53 3.02 1.74
C ILE A 4 -3.36 1.99 0.95
N GLU A 5 -4.14 2.44 -0.03
CA GLU A 5 -4.89 1.58 -0.94
C GLU A 5 -4.82 2.11 -2.38
N ASN A 6 -4.32 1.27 -3.30
CA ASN A 6 -4.26 1.63 -4.72
C ASN A 6 -5.64 1.47 -5.37
N ARG A 7 -6.45 2.54 -5.30
CA ARG A 7 -7.80 2.56 -5.89
C ARG A 7 -7.81 2.27 -7.38
N LYS A 8 -6.78 2.70 -8.12
CA LYS A 8 -6.69 2.47 -9.57
C LYS A 8 -6.62 0.98 -9.90
N ALA A 9 -5.88 0.21 -9.11
CA ALA A 9 -5.77 -1.24 -9.32
C ALA A 9 -7.13 -1.96 -9.20
N PHE A 10 -8.01 -1.50 -8.32
CA PHE A 10 -9.37 -2.07 -8.16
C PHE A 10 -10.34 -1.67 -9.29
N HIS A 11 -10.03 -0.62 -10.06
CA HIS A 11 -10.83 -0.22 -11.22
C HIS A 11 -10.34 -0.88 -12.51
N ASP A 12 -9.01 -1.00 -12.67
CA ASP A 12 -8.40 -1.48 -13.90
C ASP A 12 -8.30 -3.01 -13.95
N TYR A 13 -8.29 -3.69 -12.80
CA TYR A 13 -8.07 -5.14 -12.72
C TYR A 13 -9.08 -5.84 -11.80
N PHE A 14 -9.36 -7.11 -12.12
CA PHE A 14 -10.06 -8.01 -11.21
C PHE A 14 -9.03 -8.74 -10.35
N ILE A 15 -9.15 -8.59 -9.03
CA ILE A 15 -8.23 -9.20 -8.07
C ILE A 15 -8.83 -10.53 -7.61
N GLU A 16 -8.21 -11.64 -8.03
CA GLU A 16 -8.68 -12.99 -7.70
C GLU A 16 -8.31 -13.41 -6.27
N GLU A 17 -7.07 -13.12 -5.85
CA GLU A 17 -6.55 -13.48 -4.53
C GLU A 17 -5.74 -12.32 -3.92
N LYS A 18 -5.79 -12.20 -2.59
CA LYS A 18 -5.04 -11.19 -1.82
C LYS A 18 -4.01 -11.91 -0.96
N HIS A 19 -2.76 -11.46 -1.07
CA HIS A 19 -1.67 -11.96 -0.24
C HIS A 19 -1.18 -10.86 0.71
N GLU A 20 -0.87 -11.25 1.94
CA GLU A 20 -0.24 -10.37 2.92
C GLU A 20 1.27 -10.65 2.96
N ALA A 21 2.06 -9.59 2.89
CA ALA A 21 3.52 -9.67 2.95
C ALA A 21 4.08 -8.56 3.84
N GLY A 22 5.12 -8.90 4.60
CA GLY A 22 5.95 -7.92 5.31
C GLY A 22 7.06 -7.40 4.39
N MET A 23 7.34 -6.11 4.47
CA MET A 23 8.48 -5.49 3.79
C MET A 23 9.38 -4.79 4.80
N VAL A 24 10.70 -4.92 4.61
CA VAL A 24 11.68 -4.14 5.36
C VAL A 24 11.76 -2.76 4.70
N LEU A 25 11.43 -1.73 5.47
CA LEU A 25 11.44 -0.34 5.02
C LEU A 25 12.46 0.46 5.82
N GLU A 26 13.05 1.45 5.17
CA GLU A 26 13.92 2.41 5.83
C GLU A 26 13.09 3.41 6.64
N GLY A 27 13.67 3.95 7.71
CA GLY A 27 12.93 4.79 8.66
C GLY A 27 12.28 6.04 8.05
N TRP A 28 12.80 6.55 6.94
CA TRP A 28 12.23 7.69 6.22
C TRP A 28 11.03 7.28 5.34
N GLU A 29 11.01 6.07 4.79
CA GLU A 29 9.89 5.53 4.00
C GLU A 29 8.66 5.33 4.89
N VAL A 30 8.86 4.77 6.09
CA VAL A 30 7.80 4.62 7.09
C VAL A 30 7.19 5.98 7.45
N LYS A 31 8.00 7.03 7.58
CA LYS A 31 7.53 8.40 7.83
C LYS A 31 6.69 8.95 6.68
N ALA A 32 7.13 8.74 5.43
CA ALA A 32 6.39 9.20 4.25
C ALA A 32 5.04 8.50 4.09
N ILE A 33 5.01 7.17 4.31
CA ILE A 33 3.80 6.35 4.29
C ILE A 33 2.80 6.81 5.35
N ARG A 34 3.24 7.02 6.59
CA ARG A 34 2.39 7.55 7.68
C ARG A 34 1.88 8.97 7.41
N ALA A 35 2.61 9.76 6.64
CA ALA A 35 2.19 11.09 6.21
C ALA A 35 1.20 11.06 5.02
N GLY A 36 0.76 9.89 4.57
CA GLY A 36 -0.19 9.74 3.47
C GLY A 36 0.39 10.10 2.09
N ARG A 37 1.71 10.06 1.92
CA ARG A 37 2.39 10.41 0.66
C ARG A 37 2.56 9.21 -0.29
N ALA A 38 1.81 8.15 -0.09
CA ALA A 38 1.82 6.95 -0.91
C ALA A 38 0.38 6.62 -1.35
N ASN A 39 0.24 6.10 -2.57
CA ASN A 39 -1.04 5.82 -3.24
C ASN A 39 -1.13 4.35 -3.64
#